data_AF-A0A2H6N744-F1
#
_entry.id   AF-A0A2H6N744-F1
#
_cell.length_a   1.000
_cell.length_b   1.000
_cell.length_c   1.000
_cell.angle_alpha   90.00
_cell.angle_beta   90.00
_cell.angle_gamma   90.00
#
_symmetry.space_group_name_H-M   'P 1'
#
loop_
_entity.id
_entity.type
_entity.pdbx_description
1 polymer ?
#
loop_
_entity_poly.entity_id
_entity_poly.type
_entity_poly.pdbx_seq_one_letter_code
_entity_poly.pdbx_strand_id
1 'polypeptide(L)'
;FFFFFANFLHPEFERRPSQIVSQANMKVEILPALTDNYMYLLVDEETKEAAIVDPVQPQKVLDAAKKHGVKLTTVLTTHHHWDHAGGNEKLVKMAPGLQVYGGDSRVGALTQKVSHLTTFQVGSL
;
A
#
# COMPACT_ATOMS: atom_id res chain seq x y z
N PHE A 1 40.89 -22.37 9.37
CA PHE A 1 41.05 -20.90 9.23
C PHE A 1 41.10 -20.60 7.74
N PHE A 2 40.04 -20.30 7.00
CA PHE A 2 38.86 -19.46 7.22
C PHE A 2 37.71 -20.06 6.38
N PHE A 3 36.62 -20.47 7.02
CA PHE A 3 35.28 -20.56 6.43
C PHE A 3 34.40 -19.78 7.43
N PHE A 4 33.44 -19.00 6.94
CA PHE A 4 32.53 -18.07 7.65
C PHE A 4 32.91 -16.59 7.65
N PHE A 5 32.53 -15.91 6.56
CA PHE A 5 32.03 -14.52 6.52
C PHE A 5 31.14 -14.46 5.28
N ALA A 6 29.87 -14.08 5.27
CA ALA A 6 28.98 -13.58 6.28
C ALA A 6 27.55 -13.99 5.84
N ASN A 7 26.86 -14.80 6.66
CA ASN A 7 25.44 -15.11 6.49
C ASN A 7 24.68 -14.71 7.76
N PHE A 8 25.05 -13.58 8.33
CA PHE A 8 24.41 -13.00 9.51
C PHE A 8 24.24 -11.52 9.25
N LEU A 9 23.02 -11.17 8.85
CA LEU A 9 22.25 -9.99 9.25
C LEU A 9 21.06 -9.93 8.30
N HIS A 10 19.96 -10.58 8.64
CA HIS A 10 18.56 -10.15 8.45
C HIS A 10 17.70 -11.08 9.31
N PRO A 11 17.61 -10.83 10.63
CA PRO A 11 16.89 -11.69 11.56
C PRO A 11 15.37 -11.45 11.40
N GLU A 12 14.61 -12.51 11.14
CA GLU A 12 13.20 -12.73 11.51
C GLU A 12 12.10 -11.68 11.23
N PHE A 13 12.36 -10.56 10.55
CA PHE A 13 11.33 -9.54 10.30
C PHE A 13 10.29 -9.91 9.21
N GLU A 14 10.42 -11.06 8.55
CA GLU A 14 9.56 -11.50 7.45
C GLU A 14 8.63 -12.69 7.77
N ARG A 15 7.77 -12.66 8.81
CA ARG A 15 6.74 -13.73 8.94
C ARG A 15 5.38 -13.32 9.52
N ARG A 16 4.95 -12.07 9.36
CA ARG A 16 3.51 -11.78 9.54
C ARG A 16 2.80 -12.16 8.23
N PRO A 17 1.93 -13.19 8.20
CA PRO A 17 1.17 -13.52 7.00
C PRO A 17 0.19 -12.38 6.68
N SER A 18 -0.07 -12.14 5.39
CA SER A 18 -1.19 -11.29 5.04
C SER A 18 -2.50 -11.94 5.45
N GLN A 19 -3.48 -11.11 5.80
CA GLN A 19 -4.82 -11.56 6.17
C GLN A 19 -5.82 -10.94 5.20
N ILE A 20 -6.86 -11.69 4.86
CA ILE A 20 -7.91 -11.22 3.96
C ILE A 20 -9.21 -11.13 4.73
N VAL A 21 -9.88 -9.98 4.60
CA VAL A 21 -11.24 -9.76 5.09
C VAL A 21 -12.10 -9.39 3.90
N SER A 22 -13.24 -10.06 3.75
CA SER A 22 -14.20 -9.78 2.66
C SER A 22 -15.51 -9.25 3.23
N GLN A 23 -16.07 -8.22 2.60
CA GLN A 23 -17.35 -7.64 2.94
C GLN A 23 -18.09 -7.23 1.66
N ALA A 24 -19.21 -7.91 1.37
CA ALA A 24 -19.99 -7.70 0.14
C ALA A 24 -19.11 -7.77 -1.12
N ASN A 25 -18.98 -6.67 -1.86
CA ASN A 25 -18.17 -6.53 -3.08
C ASN A 25 -16.75 -5.95 -2.82
N MET A 26 -16.38 -5.73 -1.56
CA MET A 26 -15.06 -5.26 -1.17
C MET A 26 -14.25 -6.37 -0.49
N LYS A 27 -12.99 -6.47 -0.87
CA LYS A 27 -11.99 -7.31 -0.21
C LYS A 27 -10.83 -6.46 0.29
N VAL A 28 -10.37 -6.71 1.51
CA VAL A 28 -9.23 -6.05 2.13
C VAL A 28 -8.13 -7.07 2.40
N GLU A 29 -6.98 -6.93 1.75
CA GLU A 29 -5.77 -7.65 2.13
C GLU A 29 -4.91 -6.78 3.05
N ILE A 30 -4.74 -7.24 4.29
CA ILE A 30 -3.87 -6.65 5.30
C ILE A 30 -2.43 -7.07 4.99
N LEU A 31 -1.59 -6.10 4.65
CA LEU A 31 -0.18 -6.29 4.30
C LEU A 31 0.71 -5.76 5.43
N PRO A 32 1.35 -6.64 6.21
CA PRO A 32 2.32 -6.21 7.23
C PRO A 32 3.46 -5.42 6.60
N ALA A 33 3.88 -4.33 7.22
CA ALA A 33 5.03 -3.55 6.78
C ALA A 33 5.92 -3.17 7.96
N LEU A 34 7.20 -2.90 7.68
CA LEU A 34 8.20 -2.52 8.69
C LEU A 34 8.16 -3.48 9.90
N THR A 35 8.19 -2.95 11.12
CA THR A 35 8.11 -3.73 12.36
C THR A 35 6.67 -4.12 12.68
N ASP A 36 5.78 -3.13 12.74
CA ASP A 36 4.42 -3.26 13.29
C ASP A 36 3.35 -2.55 12.45
N ASN A 37 3.72 -1.76 11.44
CA ASN A 37 2.77 -1.13 10.51
C ASN A 37 1.98 -2.16 9.68
N TYR A 38 0.86 -1.69 9.15
CA TYR A 38 0.02 -2.38 8.19
C TYR A 38 -0.33 -1.44 7.04
N MET A 39 -0.23 -1.96 5.82
CA MET A 39 -0.80 -1.37 4.61
C MET A 39 -2.06 -2.17 4.25
N TYR A 40 -3.04 -1.55 3.62
CA TYR A 40 -4.31 -2.22 3.31
C TYR A 40 -4.63 -2.11 1.82
N LEU A 41 -4.61 -3.24 1.13
CA LEU A 41 -5.04 -3.31 -0.27
C LEU A 41 -6.55 -3.52 -0.29
N LEU A 42 -7.29 -2.47 -0.63
CA LEU A 42 -8.73 -2.49 -0.86
C LEU A 42 -8.96 -2.88 -2.31
N VAL A 43 -9.71 -3.95 -2.53
CA VAL A 43 -10.05 -4.49 -3.83
C VAL A 43 -11.55 -4.39 -4.03
N ASP A 44 -11.95 -3.72 -5.10
CA ASP A 44 -13.29 -3.85 -5.66
C ASP A 44 -13.35 -5.16 -6.45
N GLU A 45 -14.14 -6.11 -5.98
CA GLU A 45 -14.25 -7.41 -6.64
C GLU A 45 -15.00 -7.35 -7.97
N GLU A 46 -15.84 -6.32 -8.19
CA GLU A 46 -16.63 -6.14 -9.42
C GLU A 46 -15.76 -5.58 -10.55
N THR A 47 -15.14 -4.42 -10.33
CA THR A 47 -14.36 -3.74 -11.39
C THR A 47 -12.91 -4.23 -11.48
N LYS A 48 -12.42 -4.95 -10.47
CA LYS A 48 -11.00 -5.28 -10.28
C LYS A 48 -10.08 -4.07 -10.13
N GLU A 49 -10.64 -2.90 -9.80
CA GLU A 49 -9.84 -1.77 -9.33
C GLU A 49 -9.44 -1.96 -7.86
N ALA A 50 -8.34 -1.33 -7.48
CA ALA A 50 -7.84 -1.39 -6.13
C ALA A 50 -7.25 -0.07 -5.65
N ALA A 51 -7.40 0.17 -4.36
CA ALA A 51 -6.73 1.23 -3.63
C ALA A 51 -5.76 0.65 -2.59
N ILE A 52 -4.65 1.33 -2.35
CA ILE A 52 -3.72 0.98 -1.28
C ILE A 52 -3.70 2.07 -0.21
N VAL A 53 -3.85 1.67 1.05
CA VAL A 53 -3.69 2.55 2.21
C VAL A 53 -2.25 2.50 2.71
N ASP A 54 -1.62 3.67 2.86
CA ASP A 54 -0.30 3.89 3.48
C ASP A 54 0.85 3.00 2.92
N PRO A 55 1.20 3.11 1.62
CA PRO A 55 2.05 2.15 0.91
C PRO A 55 3.57 2.31 1.17
N VAL A 56 4.03 2.25 2.42
CA VAL A 56 5.45 2.44 2.78
C VAL A 56 6.43 1.45 2.14
N GLN A 57 5.96 0.24 1.74
CA GLN A 57 6.76 -0.76 1.01
C GLN A 57 6.16 -1.05 -0.39
N PRO A 58 6.44 -0.22 -1.42
CA PRO A 58 5.78 -0.29 -2.73
C PRO A 58 5.87 -1.63 -3.46
N GLN A 59 7.00 -2.35 -3.35
CA GLN A 59 7.15 -3.64 -4.03
C GLN A 59 6.11 -4.66 -3.51
N LYS A 60 5.90 -4.72 -2.19
CA LYS A 60 4.92 -5.61 -1.56
C LYS A 60 3.49 -5.30 -2.00
N VAL A 61 3.19 -4.02 -2.22
CA VAL A 61 1.90 -3.57 -2.75
C VAL A 61 1.70 -4.06 -4.18
N LEU A 62 2.69 -3.89 -5.05
CA LEU A 62 2.60 -4.33 -6.45
C LEU A 62 2.53 -5.85 -6.57
N ASP A 63 3.26 -6.58 -5.72
CA ASP A 63 3.20 -8.04 -5.67
C ASP A 63 1.82 -8.52 -5.23
N ALA A 64 1.20 -7.87 -4.24
CA ALA A 64 -0.17 -8.14 -3.79
C ALA A 64 -1.21 -7.82 -4.88
N ALA A 65 -1.08 -6.66 -5.54
CA ALA A 65 -1.96 -6.29 -6.64
C ALA A 65 -1.86 -7.31 -7.80
N LYS A 66 -0.64 -7.73 -8.15
CA LYS A 66 -0.40 -8.76 -9.17
C LYS A 66 -0.97 -10.12 -8.75
N LYS A 67 -0.76 -10.54 -7.50
CA LYS A 67 -1.31 -11.78 -6.93
C LYS A 67 -2.83 -11.82 -7.04
N HIS A 68 -3.50 -10.68 -6.86
CA HIS A 68 -4.95 -10.57 -6.95
C HIS A 68 -5.46 -10.27 -8.38
N GLY A 69 -4.58 -10.01 -9.34
CA GLY A 69 -4.97 -9.66 -10.70
C GLY A 69 -5.77 -8.36 -10.79
N VAL A 70 -5.48 -7.40 -9.90
CA VAL A 70 -6.22 -6.13 -9.79
C VAL A 70 -5.40 -4.97 -10.33
N LYS A 71 -6.11 -3.95 -10.83
CA LYS A 71 -5.51 -2.69 -11.28
C LYS A 71 -5.44 -1.72 -10.11
N LEU A 72 -4.23 -1.44 -9.64
CA LEU A 72 -4.02 -0.39 -8.65
C LEU A 72 -4.25 0.98 -9.30
N THR A 73 -5.23 1.74 -8.79
CA THR A 73 -5.62 3.06 -9.31
C THR A 73 -5.38 4.18 -8.30
N THR A 74 -5.49 3.85 -7.02
CA THR A 74 -5.59 4.86 -5.95
C THR A 74 -4.63 4.56 -4.80
N VAL A 75 -4.01 5.60 -4.26
CA VAL A 75 -3.27 5.59 -3.00
C VAL A 75 -4.00 6.47 -2.00
N LEU A 76 -4.30 5.95 -0.82
CA LEU A 76 -4.91 6.66 0.29
C LEU A 76 -3.86 6.83 1.39
N THR A 77 -3.41 8.07 1.62
CA THR A 77 -2.42 8.37 2.65
C THR A 77 -3.12 9.00 3.86
N THR A 78 -3.03 8.34 5.01
CA THR A 78 -3.70 8.79 6.25
C THR A 78 -3.08 10.06 6.81
N HIS A 79 -1.74 10.12 6.85
CA HIS A 79 -0.98 11.28 7.32
C HIS A 79 0.46 11.26 6.78
N HIS A 80 1.21 12.35 6.98
CA HIS A 80 2.49 12.58 6.31
C HIS A 80 3.70 11.89 6.96
N HIS A 81 3.54 11.15 8.06
CA HIS A 81 4.68 10.45 8.66
C HIS A 81 5.26 9.42 7.69
N TRP A 82 6.58 9.26 7.74
CA TRP A 82 7.33 8.49 6.74
C TRP A 82 6.92 7.02 6.69
N ASP A 83 6.56 6.42 7.82
CA ASP A 83 6.11 5.04 7.93
C ASP A 83 4.73 4.79 7.27
N HIS A 84 4.06 5.85 6.80
CA HIS A 84 2.82 5.81 6.04
C HIS A 84 2.99 6.35 4.60
N ALA A 85 3.57 7.55 4.47
CA ALA A 85 3.69 8.27 3.20
C ALA A 85 5.02 8.00 2.45
N GLY A 86 6.00 7.38 3.12
CA GLY A 86 7.39 7.28 2.63
C GLY A 86 7.56 6.46 1.35
N GLY A 87 6.57 5.65 0.98
CA GLY A 87 6.58 4.85 -0.24
C GLY A 87 5.90 5.50 -1.45
N ASN A 88 5.15 6.59 -1.27
CA ASN A 88 4.30 7.18 -2.32
C ASN A 88 5.08 7.53 -3.59
N GLU A 89 6.16 8.28 -3.47
CA GLU A 89 7.02 8.73 -4.58
C GLU A 89 7.57 7.55 -5.40
N LYS A 90 8.00 6.49 -4.71
CA LYS A 90 8.53 5.29 -5.36
C LYS A 90 7.41 4.50 -6.03
N LEU A 91 6.25 4.37 -5.39
CA LEU A 91 5.10 3.66 -5.95
C LEU A 91 4.60 4.32 -7.24
N VAL A 92 4.46 5.65 -7.28
CA VAL A 92 4.02 6.39 -8.48
C VAL A 92 5.01 6.24 -9.63
N LYS A 93 6.32 6.18 -9.36
CA LYS A 93 7.34 5.91 -10.39
C LYS A 93 7.24 4.49 -10.96
N MET A 94 6.90 3.51 -10.13
CA MET A 94 6.77 2.10 -10.53
C MET A 94 5.43 1.81 -11.23
N ALA A 95 4.37 2.52 -10.84
CA ALA A 95 3.03 2.45 -11.41
C ALA A 95 2.52 3.86 -11.74
N PRO A 96 2.86 4.40 -12.93
CA PRO A 96 2.42 5.72 -13.35
C PRO A 96 0.89 5.80 -13.51
N GLY A 97 0.32 6.97 -13.23
CA GLY A 97 -1.12 7.23 -13.37
C GLY A 97 -1.95 7.03 -12.09
N LEU A 98 -1.31 6.69 -10.96
CA LEU A 98 -1.98 6.60 -9.66
C LEU A 98 -2.47 7.97 -9.16
N GLN A 99 -3.65 7.97 -8.56
CA GLN A 99 -4.16 9.12 -7.81
C GLN A 99 -3.74 8.98 -6.34
N VAL A 100 -3.00 9.95 -5.82
CA VAL A 100 -2.52 9.95 -4.43
C VAL A 100 -3.35 10.95 -3.63
N TYR A 101 -4.19 10.41 -2.76
CA TYR A 101 -5.07 11.13 -1.86
C TYR A 101 -4.39 11.36 -0.51
N GLY A 102 -4.58 12.55 0.07
CA GLY A 102 -4.07 12.89 1.40
C GLY A 102 -4.58 14.23 1.91
N GLY A 103 -4.65 14.38 3.24
CA GLY A 103 -5.14 15.60 3.90
C GLY A 103 -4.09 16.69 4.15
N ASP A 104 -2.82 16.42 3.84
CA ASP A 104 -1.68 17.26 4.21
C ASP A 104 -0.76 17.49 3.01
N SER A 105 -0.33 18.73 2.78
CA SER A 105 0.59 19.07 1.69
C SER A 105 1.99 18.46 1.85
N ARG A 106 2.31 17.92 3.03
CA ARG A 106 3.55 17.18 3.30
C ARG A 106 3.52 15.74 2.79
N VAL A 107 2.37 15.23 2.34
CA VAL A 107 2.27 13.91 1.73
C VAL A 107 3.03 13.89 0.40
N GLY A 108 4.00 12.99 0.27
CA GLY A 108 4.77 12.80 -0.97
C GLY A 108 3.89 12.33 -2.12
N ALA A 109 4.23 12.78 -3.34
CA ALA A 109 3.50 12.53 -4.58
C ALA A 109 1.99 12.86 -4.56
N LEU A 110 1.53 13.72 -3.65
CA LEU A 110 0.13 14.09 -3.53
C LEU A 110 -0.44 14.64 -4.84
N THR A 111 -1.53 14.05 -5.34
CA THR A 111 -2.24 14.56 -6.53
C THR A 111 -3.66 15.03 -6.21
N GLN A 112 -4.28 14.49 -5.15
CA GLN A 112 -5.63 14.83 -4.71
C GLN A 112 -5.62 15.23 -3.23
N LYS A 113 -5.56 16.54 -2.95
CA LYS A 113 -5.69 17.03 -1.58
C LYS A 113 -7.15 16.94 -1.15
N VAL A 114 -7.41 16.24 -0.06
CA VAL A 114 -8.77 16.07 0.49
C VAL A 114 -8.92 16.74 1.85
N SER A 115 -10.17 16.94 2.25
CA SER A 115 -10.54 17.48 3.55
C SER A 115 -11.77 16.75 4.10
N HIS A 116 -12.23 17.18 5.28
CA HIS A 116 -13.45 16.66 5.89
C HIS A 116 -14.63 16.66 4.88
N LEU A 117 -15.39 15.56 4.85
CA LEU A 117 -16.53 15.32 3.95
C LEU A 117 -16.18 15.16 2.46
N THR A 118 -14.90 15.15 2.08
CA THR A 118 -14.53 14.80 0.70
C THR A 118 -14.86 13.34 0.43
N THR A 119 -15.55 13.06 -0.67
CA THR A 119 -15.83 11.71 -1.15
C THR A 119 -14.92 11.36 -2.33
N PHE A 120 -14.65 10.07 -2.49
CA PHE A 120 -13.92 9.49 -3.62
C PHE A 120 -14.50 8.10 -3.91
N GLN A 121 -14.18 7.53 -5.06
CA GLN A 121 -14.64 6.20 -5.49
C GLN A 121 -13.45 5.34 -5.88
N VAL A 122 -13.58 4.03 -5.68
CA VAL A 122 -12.62 3.02 -6.13
C VAL A 122 -13.40 1.94 -6.87
N GLY A 123 -13.39 1.98 -8.20
CA GLY A 123 -14.30 1.16 -8.98
C GLY A 123 -15.77 1.48 -8.67
N SER A 124 -16.50 0.48 -8.21
CA SER A 124 -17.91 0.54 -7.77
C SER A 124 -18.10 0.76 -6.26
N LEU A 125 -17.00 0.86 -5.50
CA LEU A 125 -17.00 1.16 -4.06
C LEU A 125 -17.14 2.65 -3.77
#